data_AF-A0A7Y5F3R0-F1
#
_entry.id   AF-A0A7Y5F3R0-F1
#
_cell.length_a   1.000
_cell.length_b   1.000
_cell.length_c   1.000
_cell.angle_alpha   90.00
_cell.angle_beta   90.00
_cell.angle_gamma   90.00
#
_symmetry.space_group_name_H-M   'P 1'
#
loop_
_entity.id
_entity.type
_entity.pdbx_description
1 polymer ?
#
loop_
_entity_poly.entity_id
_entity_poly.type
_entity_poly.pdbx_seq_one_letter_code
_entity_poly.pdbx_strand_id
1 'polypeptide(L)'
;MSEKFLSHLISIQAALNEDNANTDKIGLLARALRWYPDPDQQDLTALIAFGESIQGQREAGYWEVERAIYETLTARATLEHLPFLLRAYETRGTHAEDRRRLALQGLSRIAALTGDKTALETLASALSHNRADTRGWAIGFLTEVYFALHRPLPEAIQSRLRWLAENDPSEDVRAEAARVVK
;
A
#
# COMPACT_ATOMS: atom_id res chain seq x y z
N MET A 1 -4.45 11.04 -20.60
CA MET A 1 -3.68 9.79 -20.69
C MET A 1 -2.62 10.03 -21.72
N SER A 2 -1.38 10.04 -21.29
CA SER A 2 -0.23 10.27 -22.15
C SER A 2 -0.01 9.08 -23.09
N GLU A 3 0.24 9.33 -24.38
CA GLU A 3 0.57 8.28 -25.35
C GLU A 3 1.78 7.45 -24.90
N LYS A 4 2.76 8.10 -24.27
CA LYS A 4 3.94 7.42 -23.72
C LYS A 4 3.57 6.49 -22.55
N PHE A 5 2.61 6.90 -21.73
CA PHE A 5 2.16 6.10 -20.60
C PHE A 5 1.40 4.86 -21.06
N LEU A 6 0.47 5.05 -21.99
CA LEU A 6 -0.29 3.98 -22.61
C LEU A 6 0.62 2.98 -23.33
N SER A 7 1.58 3.47 -24.13
CA SER A 7 2.57 2.63 -24.80
C SER A 7 3.37 1.76 -23.81
N HIS A 8 3.64 2.29 -22.61
CA HIS A 8 4.37 1.57 -21.58
C HIS A 8 3.51 0.46 -20.96
N LEU A 9 2.25 0.73 -20.63
CA LEU A 9 1.31 -0.29 -20.15
C LEU A 9 1.09 -1.39 -21.18
N ILE A 10 0.95 -1.04 -22.47
CA ILE A 10 0.85 -2.00 -23.57
C ILE A 10 2.10 -2.88 -23.64
N SER A 11 3.29 -2.30 -23.46
CA SER A 11 4.55 -3.06 -23.47
C SER A 11 4.64 -4.06 -22.31
N ILE A 12 4.16 -3.68 -21.11
CA ILE A 12 4.07 -4.59 -19.97
C ILE A 12 3.07 -5.71 -20.26
N GLN A 13 1.86 -5.37 -20.74
CA GLN A 13 0.84 -6.37 -21.07
C GLN A 13 1.30 -7.35 -22.14
N ALA A 14 1.99 -6.86 -23.17
CA ALA A 14 2.58 -7.71 -24.20
C ALA A 14 3.61 -8.68 -23.61
N ALA A 15 4.49 -8.19 -22.73
CA ALA A 15 5.49 -9.02 -22.07
C ALA A 15 4.88 -10.08 -21.13
N LEU A 16 3.77 -9.76 -20.45
CA LEU A 16 3.02 -10.72 -19.63
C LEU A 16 2.37 -11.84 -20.48
N ASN A 17 2.00 -11.53 -21.72
CA ASN A 17 1.33 -12.46 -22.64
C ASN A 17 2.33 -13.26 -23.52
N GLU A 18 3.64 -13.09 -23.35
CA GLU A 18 4.65 -13.89 -24.07
C GLU A 18 4.64 -15.34 -23.53
N ASP A 19 4.60 -16.34 -24.42
CA ASP A 19 4.59 -17.78 -24.06
C ASP A 19 5.79 -18.20 -23.18
N ASN A 20 6.87 -17.41 -23.19
CA ASN A 20 8.03 -17.55 -22.31
C ASN A 20 8.30 -16.25 -21.55
N ALA A 21 7.29 -15.76 -20.83
CA ALA A 21 7.35 -14.57 -20.01
C ALA A 21 8.63 -14.53 -19.14
N ASN A 22 9.52 -13.58 -19.44
CA ASN A 22 10.74 -13.36 -18.68
C ASN A 22 10.46 -12.40 -17.52
N THR A 23 10.40 -12.92 -16.30
CA THR A 23 10.13 -12.15 -15.07
C THR A 23 11.07 -10.97 -14.89
N ASP A 24 12.36 -11.08 -15.25
CA ASP A 24 13.32 -9.98 -15.10
C ASP A 24 13.02 -8.83 -16.06
N LYS A 25 12.67 -9.16 -17.30
CA LYS A 25 12.23 -8.18 -18.32
C LYS A 25 10.94 -7.49 -17.86
N ILE A 26 9.96 -8.27 -17.41
CA ILE A 26 8.68 -7.75 -16.92
C ILE A 26 8.91 -6.85 -15.70
N GLY A 27 9.72 -7.28 -14.74
CA GLY A 27 10.06 -6.51 -13.55
C GLY A 27 10.85 -5.24 -13.85
N LEU A 28 11.69 -5.22 -14.89
CA LEU A 28 12.35 -4.01 -15.38
C LEU A 28 11.32 -3.02 -15.94
N LEU A 29 10.41 -3.49 -16.82
CA LEU A 29 9.35 -2.67 -17.40
C LEU A 29 8.41 -2.13 -16.31
N ALA A 30 8.00 -2.98 -15.36
CA ALA A 30 7.16 -2.60 -14.24
C ALA A 30 7.80 -1.50 -13.39
N ARG A 31 9.08 -1.65 -13.02
CA ARG A 31 9.80 -0.64 -12.22
C ARG A 31 9.91 0.72 -12.91
N ALA A 32 9.90 0.76 -14.24
CA ALA A 32 9.89 2.01 -14.99
C ALA A 32 8.64 2.87 -14.72
N LEU A 33 7.52 2.28 -14.28
CA LEU A 33 6.33 3.03 -13.86
C LEU A 33 6.64 4.05 -12.75
N ARG A 34 7.57 3.72 -11.84
CA ARG A 34 7.96 4.60 -10.72
C ARG A 34 8.65 5.88 -11.20
N TRP A 35 9.29 5.82 -12.36
CA TRP A 35 10.07 6.92 -12.93
C TRP A 35 9.26 7.77 -13.90
N TYR A 36 7.99 7.43 -14.12
CA TYR A 36 7.13 8.22 -14.97
C TYR A 36 6.86 9.59 -14.31
N PRO A 37 7.32 10.70 -14.93
CA PRO A 37 7.13 12.02 -14.35
C PRO A 37 5.65 12.38 -14.46
N ASP A 38 5.08 12.77 -13.31
CA ASP A 38 3.76 13.37 -13.16
C ASP A 38 2.64 12.75 -14.02
N PRO A 39 2.28 11.48 -13.76
CA PRO A 39 1.13 10.85 -14.40
C PRO A 39 -0.12 11.70 -14.15
N ASP A 40 -0.87 11.96 -15.22
CA ASP A 40 -2.14 12.68 -15.10
C ASP A 40 -3.22 11.79 -14.47
N GLN A 41 -4.39 12.37 -14.20
CA GLN A 41 -5.47 11.63 -13.57
C GLN A 41 -5.95 10.43 -14.41
N GLN A 42 -5.91 10.54 -15.74
CA GLN A 42 -6.31 9.44 -16.62
C GLN A 42 -5.26 8.32 -16.64
N ASP A 43 -3.97 8.66 -16.52
CA ASP A 43 -2.87 7.70 -16.37
C ASP A 43 -3.03 6.90 -15.05
N LEU A 44 -3.36 7.59 -13.95
CA LEU A 44 -3.62 6.94 -12.66
C LEU A 44 -4.86 6.03 -12.69
N THR A 45 -5.94 6.46 -13.35
CA THR A 45 -7.12 5.62 -13.57
C THR A 45 -6.78 4.38 -14.40
N ALA A 46 -5.96 4.52 -15.44
CA ALA A 46 -5.50 3.40 -16.25
C ALA A 46 -4.64 2.42 -15.45
N LEU A 47 -3.79 2.91 -14.54
CA LEU A 47 -3.03 2.05 -13.62
C LEU A 47 -3.93 1.24 -12.70
N ILE A 48 -4.97 1.85 -12.15
CA ILE A 48 -5.93 1.15 -11.30
C ILE A 48 -6.63 0.05 -12.10
N ALA A 49 -7.18 0.38 -13.28
CA ALA A 49 -7.85 -0.59 -14.14
C ALA A 49 -6.92 -1.74 -14.55
N PHE A 50 -5.66 -1.43 -14.88
CA PHE A 50 -4.67 -2.44 -15.18
C PHE A 50 -4.36 -3.31 -13.97
N GLY A 51 -4.14 -2.70 -12.80
CA GLY A 51 -3.96 -3.39 -11.52
C GLY A 51 -5.10 -4.35 -11.20
N GLU A 52 -6.35 -3.93 -11.40
CA GLU A 52 -7.54 -4.77 -11.22
C GLU A 52 -7.59 -5.96 -12.17
N SER A 53 -7.19 -5.77 -13.44
CA SER A 53 -7.17 -6.85 -14.42
C SER A 53 -6.14 -7.94 -14.12
N ILE A 54 -5.05 -7.58 -13.43
CA ILE A 54 -3.93 -8.49 -13.11
C ILE A 54 -3.94 -8.98 -11.66
N GLN A 55 -4.82 -8.44 -10.81
CA GLN A 55 -4.83 -8.74 -9.38
C GLN A 55 -5.10 -10.23 -9.13
N GLY A 56 -4.23 -10.86 -8.34
CA GLY A 56 -4.38 -12.26 -7.94
C GLY A 56 -3.99 -13.29 -9.00
N GLN A 57 -3.57 -12.85 -10.19
CA GLN A 57 -2.92 -13.71 -11.17
C GLN A 57 -1.62 -14.27 -10.59
N ARG A 58 -1.33 -15.54 -10.88
CA ARG A 58 -0.22 -16.31 -10.28
C ARG A 58 0.92 -16.61 -11.25
N GLU A 59 0.76 -16.19 -12.50
CA GLU A 59 1.73 -16.40 -13.56
C GLU A 59 2.98 -15.52 -13.34
N ALA A 60 4.09 -15.91 -13.99
CA ALA A 60 5.37 -15.22 -13.85
C ALA A 60 5.28 -13.75 -14.25
N GLY A 61 5.87 -12.85 -13.46
CA GLY A 61 5.90 -11.42 -13.76
C GLY A 61 4.69 -10.60 -13.29
N TYR A 62 3.54 -11.24 -13.02
CA TYR A 62 2.32 -10.53 -12.63
C TYR A 62 2.48 -9.81 -11.28
N TRP A 63 3.16 -10.45 -10.32
CA TRP A 63 3.41 -9.85 -9.01
C TRP A 63 4.32 -8.62 -9.11
N GLU A 64 5.35 -8.66 -9.94
CA GLU A 64 6.29 -7.56 -10.14
C GLU A 64 5.57 -6.32 -10.69
N VAL A 65 4.61 -6.53 -11.60
CA VAL A 65 3.75 -5.47 -12.14
C VAL A 65 2.80 -4.95 -11.07
N GLU A 66 2.08 -5.84 -10.38
CA GLU A 66 1.12 -5.46 -9.34
C GLU A 66 1.82 -4.65 -8.23
N ARG A 67 2.99 -5.10 -7.78
CA ARG A 67 3.83 -4.39 -6.81
C ARG A 67 4.21 -3.00 -7.30
N ALA A 68 4.66 -2.86 -8.54
CA ALA A 68 5.04 -1.56 -9.10
C ALA A 68 3.85 -0.59 -9.20
N ILE A 69 2.66 -1.10 -9.50
CA ILE A 69 1.41 -0.32 -9.49
C ILE A 69 1.14 0.18 -8.07
N TYR A 70 1.15 -0.70 -7.05
CA TYR A 70 0.94 -0.28 -5.66
C TYR A 70 1.97 0.75 -5.19
N GLU A 71 3.25 0.56 -5.50
CA GLU A 71 4.30 1.52 -5.14
C GLU A 71 4.09 2.88 -5.82
N THR A 72 3.66 2.89 -7.08
CA THR A 72 3.35 4.12 -7.84
C THR A 72 2.15 4.84 -7.23
N LEU A 73 1.05 4.12 -6.99
CA LEU A 73 -0.16 4.69 -6.38
C LEU A 73 0.08 5.14 -4.94
N THR A 74 0.94 4.45 -4.19
CA THR A 74 1.38 4.83 -2.84
C THR A 74 2.24 6.09 -2.86
N ALA A 75 3.13 6.26 -3.83
CA ALA A 75 3.95 7.46 -3.94
C ALA A 75 3.11 8.71 -4.27
N ARG A 76 2.04 8.54 -5.06
CA ARG A 76 1.16 9.64 -5.50
C ARG A 76 -0.01 9.90 -4.54
N ALA A 77 -0.54 8.85 -3.91
CA ALA A 77 -1.53 8.85 -2.82
C ALA A 77 -2.60 9.96 -2.88
N THR A 78 -3.57 9.81 -3.78
CA THR A 78 -4.76 10.67 -3.85
C THR A 78 -5.97 9.95 -3.27
N LEU A 79 -7.03 10.70 -2.94
CA LEU A 79 -8.30 10.11 -2.44
C LEU A 79 -8.92 9.11 -3.41
N GLU A 80 -8.69 9.28 -4.72
CA GLU A 80 -9.24 8.38 -5.73
C GLU A 80 -8.63 6.97 -5.67
N HIS A 81 -7.42 6.83 -5.10
CA HIS A 81 -6.77 5.54 -4.93
C HIS A 81 -7.32 4.75 -3.73
N LEU A 82 -8.11 5.40 -2.86
CA LEU A 82 -8.59 4.83 -1.60
C LEU A 82 -9.31 3.48 -1.80
N PRO A 83 -10.30 3.32 -2.71
CA PRO A 83 -10.99 2.04 -2.86
C PRO A 83 -10.06 0.89 -3.29
N PHE A 84 -9.08 1.19 -4.15
CA PHE A 84 -8.12 0.20 -4.63
C PHE A 84 -7.19 -0.27 -3.51
N LEU A 85 -6.67 0.66 -2.69
CA LEU A 85 -5.81 0.34 -1.56
C LEU A 85 -6.56 -0.42 -0.45
N LEU A 86 -7.83 -0.09 -0.20
CA LEU A 86 -8.66 -0.84 0.75
C LEU A 86 -8.83 -2.31 0.34
N ARG A 87 -9.13 -2.57 -0.94
CA ARG A 87 -9.19 -3.95 -1.47
C ARG A 87 -7.86 -4.68 -1.35
N ALA A 88 -6.74 -3.98 -1.60
CA ALA A 88 -5.41 -4.56 -1.47
C ALA A 88 -5.07 -4.95 -0.03
N TYR A 89 -5.49 -4.15 0.96
CA TYR A 89 -5.36 -4.48 2.39
C TYR A 89 -6.15 -5.74 2.78
N GLU A 90 -7.33 -5.94 2.19
CA GLU A 90 -8.18 -7.11 2.47
C GLU A 90 -7.75 -8.39 1.75
N THR A 91 -6.83 -8.29 0.78
CA THR A 91 -6.42 -9.41 -0.07
C THR A 91 -5.70 -10.51 0.73
N ARG A 92 -6.06 -11.77 0.43
CA ARG A 92 -5.50 -12.97 1.06
C ARG A 92 -4.73 -13.82 0.03
N GLY A 93 -3.85 -14.70 0.50
CA GLY A 93 -3.10 -15.64 -0.34
C GLY A 93 -1.65 -15.20 -0.62
N THR A 94 -1.10 -15.63 -1.76
CA THR A 94 0.27 -15.32 -2.18
C THR A 94 0.49 -13.81 -2.18
N HIS A 95 1.60 -13.32 -1.62
CA HIS A 95 1.94 -11.89 -1.50
C HIS A 95 0.96 -11.02 -0.68
N ALA A 96 0.00 -11.61 0.06
CA ALA A 96 -0.96 -10.83 0.88
C ALA A 96 -0.29 -9.93 1.92
N GLU A 97 0.85 -10.33 2.44
CA GLU A 97 1.63 -9.52 3.38
C GLU A 97 2.19 -8.26 2.74
N ASP A 98 2.82 -8.37 1.57
CA ASP A 98 3.34 -7.22 0.83
C ASP A 98 2.22 -6.30 0.34
N ARG A 99 1.10 -6.86 -0.15
CA ARG A 99 -0.07 -6.05 -0.53
C ARG A 99 -0.59 -5.24 0.66
N ARG A 100 -0.70 -5.86 1.84
CA ARG A 100 -1.09 -5.15 3.07
C ARG A 100 -0.10 -4.08 3.46
N ARG A 101 1.21 -4.35 3.39
CA ARG A 101 2.25 -3.36 3.69
C ARG A 101 2.11 -2.13 2.80
N LEU A 102 2.03 -2.34 1.48
CA LEU A 102 1.92 -1.27 0.49
C LEU A 102 0.57 -0.55 0.61
N ALA A 103 -0.52 -1.27 0.84
CA ALA A 103 -1.83 -0.69 1.07
C ALA A 103 -1.83 0.23 2.30
N LEU A 104 -1.34 -0.24 3.46
CA LEU A 104 -1.25 0.58 4.67
C LEU A 104 -0.35 1.81 4.48
N GLN A 105 0.75 1.67 3.73
CA GLN A 105 1.61 2.80 3.38
C GLN A 105 0.90 3.83 2.48
N GLY A 106 0.13 3.38 1.49
CA GLY A 106 -0.66 4.27 0.64
C GLY A 106 -1.77 4.97 1.42
N LEU A 107 -2.49 4.21 2.27
CA LEU A 107 -3.55 4.73 3.14
C LEU A 107 -3.01 5.75 4.14
N SER A 108 -1.82 5.51 4.71
CA SER A 108 -1.18 6.48 5.62
C SER A 108 -0.87 7.78 4.91
N ARG A 109 -0.34 7.73 3.68
CA ARG A 109 -0.07 8.94 2.91
C ARG A 109 -1.34 9.69 2.54
N ILE A 110 -2.41 9.00 2.14
CA ILE A 110 -3.73 9.62 1.91
C ILE A 110 -4.22 10.30 3.20
N ALA A 111 -4.19 9.60 4.32
CA ALA A 111 -4.64 10.12 5.61
C ALA A 111 -3.81 11.33 6.07
N ALA A 112 -2.50 11.32 5.89
CA ALA A 112 -1.61 12.44 6.24
C ALA A 112 -1.89 13.69 5.39
N LEU A 113 -2.20 13.52 4.10
CA LEU A 113 -2.46 14.64 3.18
C LEU A 113 -3.87 15.22 3.32
N THR A 114 -4.85 14.38 3.65
CA THR A 114 -6.28 14.73 3.51
C THR A 114 -7.06 14.67 4.81
N GLY A 115 -6.53 13.99 5.83
CA GLY A 115 -7.27 13.66 7.05
C GLY A 115 -8.43 12.68 6.81
N ASP A 116 -8.41 11.92 5.72
CA ASP A 116 -9.51 11.00 5.38
C ASP A 116 -9.83 10.02 6.50
N LYS A 117 -11.11 10.00 6.88
CA LYS A 117 -11.61 9.21 8.00
C LYS A 117 -11.48 7.72 7.74
N THR A 118 -11.81 7.26 6.54
CA THR A 118 -11.80 5.82 6.18
C THR A 118 -10.37 5.27 6.22
N ALA A 119 -9.40 6.03 5.71
CA ALA A 119 -7.99 5.67 5.76
C ALA A 119 -7.48 5.60 7.22
N LEU A 120 -7.81 6.59 8.06
CA LEU A 120 -7.49 6.60 9.49
C LEU A 120 -8.10 5.41 10.25
N GLU A 121 -9.38 5.12 10.01
CA GLU A 121 -10.09 3.99 10.63
C GLU A 121 -9.48 2.65 10.21
N THR A 122 -9.09 2.51 8.94
CA THR A 122 -8.43 1.31 8.44
C THR A 122 -7.09 1.09 9.13
N LEU A 123 -6.25 2.13 9.21
CA LEU A 123 -4.98 2.09 9.94
C LEU A 123 -5.19 1.75 11.42
N ALA A 124 -6.19 2.35 12.07
CA ALA A 124 -6.54 2.06 13.46
C ALA A 124 -6.97 0.59 13.66
N SER A 125 -7.78 0.05 12.75
CA SER A 125 -8.21 -1.35 12.79
C SER A 125 -7.03 -2.32 12.65
N ALA A 126 -5.98 -1.94 11.90
CA ALA A 126 -4.80 -2.76 11.68
C ALA A 126 -3.98 -2.99 12.97
N LEU A 127 -4.14 -2.18 14.01
CA LEU A 127 -3.59 -2.41 15.36
C LEU A 127 -4.16 -3.68 16.05
N SER A 128 -5.25 -4.22 15.54
CA SER A 128 -5.89 -5.44 16.03
C SER A 128 -5.73 -6.62 15.08
N HIS A 129 -4.89 -6.47 14.05
CA HIS A 129 -4.68 -7.49 13.04
C HIS A 129 -3.94 -8.72 13.62
N ASN A 130 -4.21 -9.92 13.11
CA ASN A 130 -3.64 -11.16 13.67
C ASN A 130 -2.13 -11.32 13.42
N ARG A 131 -1.58 -10.72 12.36
CA ARG A 131 -0.15 -10.70 12.03
C ARG A 131 0.58 -9.58 12.76
N ALA A 132 1.73 -9.92 13.36
CA ALA A 132 2.59 -8.97 14.07
C ALA A 132 3.08 -7.84 13.16
N ASP A 133 3.57 -8.17 11.95
CA ASP A 133 4.10 -7.16 11.03
C ASP A 133 3.06 -6.11 10.65
N THR A 134 1.82 -6.55 10.41
CA THR A 134 0.70 -5.64 10.12
C THR A 134 0.40 -4.70 11.29
N ARG A 135 0.46 -5.21 12.53
CA ARG A 135 0.31 -4.36 13.72
C ARG A 135 1.47 -3.38 13.85
N GLY A 136 2.71 -3.84 13.65
CA GLY A 136 3.91 -2.99 13.68
C GLY A 136 3.86 -1.85 12.66
N TRP A 137 3.52 -2.16 11.40
CA TRP A 137 3.33 -1.13 10.37
C TRP A 137 2.21 -0.16 10.71
N ALA A 138 1.09 -0.64 11.24
CA ALA A 138 -0.01 0.21 11.66
C ALA A 138 0.41 1.21 12.75
N ILE A 139 1.22 0.79 13.73
CA ILE A 139 1.76 1.69 14.77
C ILE A 139 2.60 2.79 14.14
N GLY A 140 3.58 2.43 13.31
CA GLY A 140 4.47 3.39 12.65
C GLY A 140 3.69 4.38 11.78
N PHE A 141 2.85 3.86 10.88
CA PHE A 141 2.09 4.67 9.95
C PHE A 141 1.05 5.58 10.62
N LEU A 142 0.34 5.12 11.66
CA LEU A 142 -0.57 5.99 12.41
C LEU A 142 0.18 7.13 13.08
N THR A 143 1.32 6.83 13.70
CA THR A 143 2.12 7.82 14.40
C THR A 143 2.61 8.90 13.43
N GLU A 144 3.11 8.49 12.26
CA GLU A 144 3.53 9.41 11.18
C GLU A 144 2.36 10.27 10.68
N VAL A 145 1.18 9.69 10.49
CA VAL A 145 -0.01 10.42 10.04
C VAL A 145 -0.42 11.51 11.03
N TYR A 146 -0.54 11.17 12.33
CA TYR A 146 -0.94 12.14 13.33
C TYR A 146 0.12 13.22 13.56
N PHE A 147 1.40 12.85 13.45
CA PHE A 147 2.50 13.82 13.44
C PHE A 147 2.37 14.80 12.26
N ALA A 148 2.16 14.30 11.04
CA ALA A 148 2.01 15.12 9.83
C ALA A 148 0.76 16.03 9.88
N LEU A 149 -0.33 15.57 10.51
CA LEU A 149 -1.54 16.35 10.72
C LEU A 149 -1.41 17.38 11.86
N HIS A 150 -0.28 17.40 12.60
CA HIS A 150 -0.10 18.19 13.81
C HIS A 150 -1.22 17.98 14.84
N ARG A 151 -1.66 16.73 14.99
CA ARG A 151 -2.74 16.35 15.92
C ARG A 151 -2.22 15.32 16.92
N PRO A 152 -2.66 15.38 18.18
CA PRO A 152 -2.40 14.29 19.11
C PRO A 152 -3.09 13.01 18.63
N LEU A 153 -2.52 11.86 18.97
CA LEU A 153 -3.17 10.58 18.79
C LEU A 153 -4.51 10.55 19.57
N PRO A 154 -5.60 10.01 19.02
CA PRO A 154 -6.85 9.88 19.74
C PRO A 154 -6.70 8.98 20.96
N GLU A 155 -7.43 9.26 22.04
CA GLU A 155 -7.34 8.50 23.29
C GLU A 155 -7.57 6.99 23.11
N ALA A 156 -8.49 6.62 22.22
CA ALA A 156 -8.75 5.22 21.87
C ALA A 156 -7.51 4.53 21.26
N ILE A 157 -6.76 5.24 20.40
CA ILE A 157 -5.52 4.72 19.81
C ILE A 157 -4.42 4.68 20.87
N GLN A 158 -4.26 5.73 21.69
CA GLN A 158 -3.28 5.73 22.77
C GLN A 158 -3.52 4.58 23.76
N SER A 159 -4.78 4.34 24.15
CA SER A 159 -5.17 3.21 25.00
C SER A 159 -4.84 1.87 24.35
N ARG A 160 -5.10 1.72 23.05
CA ARG A 160 -4.76 0.51 22.31
C ARG A 160 -3.25 0.28 22.23
N LEU A 161 -2.46 1.33 22.01
CA LEU A 161 -0.99 1.26 21.98
C LEU A 161 -0.41 0.91 23.36
N ARG A 162 -0.94 1.48 24.45
CA ARG A 162 -0.57 1.08 25.82
C ARG A 162 -0.83 -0.40 26.07
N TRP A 163 -2.00 -0.89 25.67
CA TRP A 163 -2.32 -2.31 25.77
C TRP A 163 -1.35 -3.18 24.96
N LEU A 164 -1.04 -2.79 23.71
CA LEU A 164 -0.09 -3.52 22.86
C LEU A 164 1.31 -3.53 23.46
N ALA A 165 1.78 -2.42 24.01
CA ALA A 165 3.10 -2.31 24.65
C ALA A 165 3.30 -3.32 25.78
N GLU A 166 2.23 -3.65 26.51
CA GLU A 166 2.26 -4.56 27.65
C GLU A 166 1.90 -6.01 27.30
N ASN A 167 1.00 -6.22 26.34
CA ASN A 167 0.31 -7.50 26.16
C ASN A 167 0.50 -8.14 24.77
N ASP A 168 1.07 -7.45 23.77
CA ASP A 168 1.23 -8.04 22.45
C ASP A 168 2.18 -9.25 22.51
N PRO A 169 1.89 -10.38 21.84
CA PRO A 169 2.79 -11.53 21.82
C PRO A 169 4.14 -11.25 21.14
N SER A 170 4.18 -10.33 20.17
CA SER A 170 5.42 -9.96 19.48
C SER A 170 6.21 -8.92 20.27
N GLU A 171 7.48 -9.22 20.55
CA GLU A 171 8.39 -8.29 21.22
C GLU A 171 8.60 -6.99 20.43
N ASP A 172 8.74 -7.09 19.10
CA ASP A 172 8.90 -5.93 18.24
C ASP A 172 7.67 -5.01 18.29
N VAL A 173 6.46 -5.58 18.27
CA VAL A 173 5.22 -4.81 18.40
C VAL A 173 5.13 -4.15 19.78
N ARG A 174 5.51 -4.86 20.86
CA ARG A 174 5.55 -4.27 22.21
C ARG A 174 6.52 -3.09 22.27
N ALA A 175 7.74 -3.26 21.76
CA ALA A 175 8.78 -2.24 21.76
C ALA A 175 8.36 -1.00 20.95
N GLU A 176 7.80 -1.22 19.76
CA GLU A 176 7.34 -0.14 18.89
C GLU A 176 6.14 0.61 19.49
N ALA A 177 5.17 -0.09 20.07
CA ALA A 177 4.05 0.53 20.77
C ALA A 177 4.52 1.35 21.98
N ALA A 178 5.43 0.80 22.80
CA ALA A 178 5.99 1.46 23.97
C ALA A 178 6.76 2.74 23.61
N ARG A 179 7.42 2.78 22.45
CA ARG A 179 8.13 3.97 21.95
C ARG A 179 7.19 5.15 21.69
N VAL A 180 5.95 4.88 21.31
CA VAL A 180 4.96 5.90 20.93
C VAL A 180 4.20 6.47 22.14
N VAL A 181 3.97 5.66 23.18
CA VAL A 181 3.15 6.04 24.36
C VAL A 181 3.96 6.45 25.60
N LYS A 182 5.28 6.49 25.50
CA LYS A 182 6.18 7.04 26.52
C LYS A 182 6.31 8.55 26.38
#